data_AF-A0A6B3F530-F1
#
_entry.id   AF-A0A6B3F530-F1
#
_cell.length_a   1.000
_cell.length_b   1.000
_cell.length_c   1.000
_cell.angle_alpha   90.00
_cell.angle_beta   90.00
_cell.angle_gamma   90.00
#
_symmetry.space_group_name_H-M   'P 1'
#
loop_
_entity.id
_entity.type
_entity.pdbx_description
1 polymer ?
#
loop_
_entity_poly.entity_id
_entity_poly.type
_entity_poly.pdbx_seq_one_letter_code
_entity_poly.pdbx_strand_id
1 'polypeptide(L)'
;MSAETEHDDPAGLAVRLREQRSPQAHERLLALAARYPEDAAIAYQTAWSHDSLGLEAQAVPFYERALEGPGLLAEDRHGAFLGLGSTLRVLGRYEAARGVFRRGLEEFAHDASLLTFLAMTLYNLGDSREAVRTLLGVTAATSADDRVQSYRQAIEYYADRLDETE
;
A
#
# COMPACT_ATOMS: atom_id res chain seq x y z
N MET A 1 23.99 21.75 35.47
CA MET A 1 22.89 20.87 35.01
C MET A 1 23.03 20.75 33.51
N SER A 2 23.68 19.69 33.08
CA SER A 2 24.07 19.46 31.70
C SER A 2 22.83 19.24 30.84
N ALA A 3 22.74 19.97 29.74
CA ALA A 3 21.80 19.76 28.68
C ALA A 3 22.10 18.41 28.01
N GLU A 4 21.38 17.37 28.41
CA GLU A 4 21.33 16.12 27.65
C GLU A 4 20.50 16.37 26.40
N THR A 5 21.22 16.54 25.31
CA THR A 5 20.69 16.72 23.96
C THR A 5 20.37 15.32 23.43
N GLU A 6 19.21 14.79 23.81
CA GLU A 6 18.67 13.55 23.24
C GLU A 6 18.09 13.90 21.87
N HIS A 7 18.95 13.81 20.85
CA HIS A 7 18.64 13.37 19.49
C HIS A 7 17.15 13.42 19.10
N ASP A 8 16.67 14.59 18.64
CA ASP A 8 15.30 14.77 18.18
C ASP A 8 15.18 14.03 16.83
N ASP A 9 14.77 12.75 16.86
CA ASP A 9 14.43 11.89 15.71
C ASP A 9 12.91 11.95 15.48
N PRO A 10 12.43 12.87 14.62
CA PRO A 10 11.01 13.10 14.44
C PRO A 10 10.35 11.91 13.73
N ALA A 11 11.05 11.28 12.79
CA ALA A 11 10.56 10.11 12.07
C ALA A 11 10.38 8.91 13.01
N GLY A 12 11.35 8.62 13.87
CA GLY A 12 11.23 7.56 14.88
C GLY A 12 10.14 7.85 15.91
N LEU A 13 9.92 9.12 16.28
CA LEU A 13 8.77 9.50 17.09
C LEU A 13 7.44 9.23 16.37
N ALA A 14 7.35 9.53 15.07
CA ALA A 14 6.16 9.28 14.28
C ALA A 14 5.79 7.78 14.25
N VAL A 15 6.78 6.90 14.10
CA VAL A 15 6.57 5.44 14.16
C VAL A 15 6.00 5.02 15.51
N ARG A 16 6.59 5.49 16.62
CA ARG A 16 6.10 5.19 17.99
C ARG A 16 4.69 5.72 18.24
N LEU A 17 4.33 6.87 17.65
CA LEU A 17 2.98 7.42 17.74
C LEU A 17 1.98 6.57 16.96
N ARG A 18 2.31 6.15 15.73
CA ARG A 18 1.47 5.27 14.91
C ARG A 18 1.07 4.01 15.67
N GLU A 19 2.03 3.37 16.33
CA GLU A 19 1.84 2.11 17.05
C GLU A 19 0.85 2.20 18.22
N GLN A 20 0.65 3.39 18.78
CA GLN A 20 -0.29 3.59 19.90
C GLN A 20 -1.75 3.52 19.46
N ARG A 21 -2.05 3.73 18.17
CA ARG A 21 -3.41 3.62 17.59
C ARG A 21 -4.49 4.33 18.40
N SER A 22 -4.18 5.51 18.93
CA SER A 22 -5.08 6.30 19.77
C SER A 22 -5.36 7.68 19.17
N PRO A 23 -6.51 8.31 19.49
CA PRO A 23 -6.81 9.67 19.04
C PRO A 23 -5.75 10.68 19.46
N GLN A 24 -5.17 10.55 20.66
CA GLN A 24 -4.13 11.44 21.15
C GLN A 24 -2.83 11.27 20.35
N ALA A 25 -2.47 10.04 19.96
CA ALA A 25 -1.31 9.81 19.13
C ALA A 25 -1.53 10.35 17.70
N HIS A 26 -2.75 10.24 17.18
CA HIS A 26 -3.15 10.82 15.91
C HIS A 26 -3.00 12.35 15.89
N GLU A 27 -3.51 13.05 16.92
CA GLU A 27 -3.34 14.51 17.04
C GLU A 27 -1.85 14.92 17.09
N ARG A 28 -1.03 14.13 17.79
CA ARG A 28 0.43 14.37 17.84
C ARG A 28 1.10 14.13 16.50
N LEU A 29 0.67 13.14 15.72
CA LEU A 29 1.16 12.92 14.36
C LEU A 29 0.79 14.08 13.43
N LEU A 30 -0.44 14.59 13.52
CA LEU A 30 -0.86 15.78 12.77
C LEU A 30 0.00 17.00 13.10
N ALA A 31 0.25 17.25 14.39
CA ALA A 31 1.12 18.35 14.83
C ALA A 31 2.56 18.17 14.32
N LEU A 32 3.05 16.93 14.30
CA LEU A 32 4.38 16.62 13.80
C LEU A 32 4.48 16.83 12.29
N ALA A 33 3.49 16.38 11.52
CA ALA A 33 3.43 16.57 10.08
C ALA A 33 3.26 18.05 9.69
N ALA A 34 2.60 18.86 10.53
CA ALA A 34 2.54 20.31 10.33
C ALA A 34 3.90 20.99 10.56
N ARG A 35 4.70 20.47 11.51
CA ARG A 35 6.05 20.97 11.80
C ARG A 35 7.08 20.54 10.75
N TYR A 36 6.90 19.36 10.16
CA TYR A 36 7.81 18.78 9.17
C TYR A 36 7.04 18.37 7.89
N PRO A 37 6.54 19.34 7.11
CA PRO A 37 5.63 19.06 5.98
C PRO A 37 6.27 18.29 4.83
N GLU A 38 7.59 18.38 4.68
CA GLU A 38 8.38 17.73 3.61
C GLU A 38 8.96 16.36 4.03
N ASP A 39 8.75 15.94 5.27
CA ASP A 39 9.26 14.65 5.76
C ASP A 39 8.33 13.51 5.33
N ALA A 40 8.80 12.74 4.35
CA ALA A 40 8.03 11.64 3.77
C ALA A 40 7.70 10.53 4.78
N ALA A 41 8.59 10.25 5.74
CA ALA A 41 8.35 9.24 6.76
C ALA A 41 7.23 9.67 7.70
N ILE A 42 7.28 10.92 8.18
CA ILE A 42 6.19 11.49 8.99
C ILE A 42 4.88 11.53 8.22
N ALA A 43 4.90 11.92 6.95
CA ALA A 43 3.72 11.91 6.09
C ALA A 43 3.12 10.50 6.01
N TYR A 44 3.92 9.47 5.75
CA TYR A 44 3.46 8.09 5.70
C TYR A 44 2.84 7.61 7.03
N GLN A 45 3.51 7.84 8.17
CA GLN A 45 2.95 7.44 9.47
C GLN A 45 1.62 8.16 9.77
N THR A 46 1.50 9.42 9.34
CA THR A 46 0.28 10.22 9.51
C THR A 46 -0.85 9.74 8.59
N ALA A 47 -0.53 9.36 7.35
CA ALA A 47 -1.48 8.76 6.42
C ALA A 47 -2.06 7.46 6.99
N TRP A 48 -1.18 6.57 7.46
CA TRP A 48 -1.58 5.31 8.08
C TRP A 48 -2.47 5.53 9.30
N SER A 49 -2.16 6.54 10.14
CA SER A 49 -2.97 6.86 11.30
C SER A 49 -4.39 7.28 10.92
N HIS A 50 -4.58 8.07 9.85
CA HIS A 50 -5.91 8.40 9.34
C HIS A 50 -6.66 7.15 8.85
N ASP A 51 -6.03 6.32 8.03
CA ASP A 51 -6.64 5.07 7.52
C ASP A 51 -7.08 4.16 8.67
N SER A 52 -6.24 3.99 9.70
CA SER A 52 -6.55 3.15 10.86
C SER A 52 -7.77 3.64 11.66
N LEU A 53 -8.16 4.90 11.48
CA LEU A 53 -9.33 5.54 12.09
C LEU A 53 -10.53 5.62 11.14
N GLY A 54 -10.44 5.10 9.91
CA GLY A 54 -11.49 5.22 8.89
C GLY A 54 -11.63 6.65 8.36
N LEU A 55 -10.52 7.37 8.28
CA LEU A 55 -10.43 8.73 7.75
C LEU A 55 -9.74 8.72 6.37
N GLU A 56 -10.23 7.87 5.47
CA GLU A 56 -9.56 7.57 4.19
C GLU A 56 -9.35 8.82 3.34
N ALA A 57 -10.35 9.70 3.27
CA ALA A 57 -10.26 10.93 2.48
C ALA A 57 -9.14 11.85 2.99
N GLN A 58 -8.92 11.88 4.30
CA GLN A 58 -7.86 12.66 4.93
C GLN A 58 -6.48 11.98 4.81
N ALA A 59 -6.42 10.65 4.67
CA ALA A 59 -5.18 9.92 4.50
C ALA A 59 -4.50 10.19 3.14
N VAL A 60 -5.30 10.31 2.06
CA VAL A 60 -4.82 10.50 0.67
C VAL A 60 -3.70 11.55 0.53
N PRO A 61 -3.88 12.83 0.95
CA PRO A 61 -2.85 13.85 0.77
C PRO A 61 -1.57 13.60 1.57
N PHE A 62 -1.61 12.76 2.62
CA PHE A 62 -0.40 12.37 3.35
C PHE A 62 0.35 11.25 2.63
N TYR A 63 -0.35 10.27 2.07
CA TYR A 63 0.30 9.24 1.25
C TYR A 63 0.87 9.82 -0.05
N GLU A 64 0.16 10.71 -0.72
CA GLU A 64 0.64 11.35 -1.96
C GLU A 64 1.97 12.06 -1.69
N ARG A 65 2.04 12.90 -0.64
CA ARG A 65 3.28 13.53 -0.18
C ARG A 65 4.37 12.53 0.18
N ALA A 66 4.03 11.45 0.85
CA ALA A 66 4.99 10.41 1.20
C ALA A 66 5.63 9.74 -0.05
N LEU A 67 4.93 9.75 -1.18
CA LEU A 67 5.37 9.16 -2.45
C LEU A 67 5.94 10.17 -3.47
N GLU A 68 5.82 11.48 -3.23
CA GLU A 68 6.23 12.55 -4.16
C GLU A 68 7.75 12.57 -4.45
N GLY A 69 8.59 12.17 -3.50
CA GLY A 69 10.05 12.23 -3.63
C GLY A 69 10.79 10.98 -3.12
N PRO A 70 12.13 10.95 -3.27
CA PRO A 70 12.98 9.99 -2.59
C PRO A 70 13.12 10.39 -1.12
N GLY A 71 12.69 9.53 -0.21
CA GLY A 71 12.72 9.85 1.23
C GLY A 71 12.23 8.72 2.12
N LEU A 72 11.37 7.85 1.59
CA LEU A 72 11.01 6.61 2.25
C LEU A 72 12.01 5.49 1.99
N LEU A 73 12.26 4.69 3.01
CA LEU A 73 12.87 3.37 2.87
C LEU A 73 11.97 2.49 1.99
N ALA A 74 12.57 1.51 1.31
CA ALA A 74 11.84 0.66 0.36
C ALA A 74 10.60 -0.01 0.97
N GLU A 75 10.69 -0.50 2.21
CA GLU A 75 9.56 -1.12 2.93
C GLU A 75 8.42 -0.12 3.20
N ASP A 76 8.74 1.08 3.71
CA ASP A 76 7.73 2.11 3.94
C ASP A 76 7.14 2.63 2.63
N ARG A 77 7.95 2.71 1.57
CA ARG A 77 7.52 3.13 0.24
C ARG A 77 6.55 2.13 -0.37
N HIS A 78 6.84 0.83 -0.26
CA HIS A 78 5.92 -0.24 -0.61
C HIS A 78 4.60 -0.13 0.18
N GLY A 79 4.71 0.04 1.50
CA GLY A 79 3.55 0.25 2.37
C GLY A 79 2.72 1.48 1.99
N ALA A 80 3.35 2.58 1.56
CA ALA A 80 2.66 3.78 1.11
C ALA A 80 1.90 3.56 -0.21
N PHE A 81 2.45 2.80 -1.17
CA PHE A 81 1.71 2.40 -2.39
C PHE A 81 0.51 1.53 -2.07
N LEU A 82 0.69 0.52 -1.22
CA LEU A 82 -0.40 -0.36 -0.77
C LEU A 82 -1.50 0.43 -0.06
N GLY A 83 -1.10 1.29 0.89
CA GLY A 83 -1.99 2.17 1.65
C GLY A 83 -2.80 3.06 0.72
N LEU A 84 -2.13 3.93 -0.04
CA LEU A 84 -2.80 4.87 -0.95
C LEU A 84 -3.73 4.19 -1.94
N GLY A 85 -3.28 3.12 -2.59
CA GLY A 85 -4.10 2.40 -3.55
C GLY A 85 -5.35 1.80 -2.90
N SER A 86 -5.21 1.25 -1.70
CA SER A 86 -6.33 0.69 -0.93
C SER A 86 -7.31 1.76 -0.47
N THR A 87 -6.81 2.88 0.06
CA THR A 87 -7.59 4.05 0.47
C THR A 87 -8.40 4.60 -0.70
N LEU A 88 -7.78 4.79 -1.86
CA LEU A 88 -8.47 5.27 -3.07
C LEU A 88 -9.55 4.29 -3.54
N ARG A 89 -9.29 2.97 -3.44
CA ARG A 89 -10.27 1.94 -3.77
C ARG A 89 -11.47 1.99 -2.81
N VAL A 90 -11.26 2.14 -1.51
CA VAL A 90 -12.34 2.29 -0.51
C VAL A 90 -13.19 3.53 -0.81
N LEU A 91 -12.57 4.63 -1.24
CA LEU A 91 -13.25 5.86 -1.64
C LEU A 91 -13.95 5.77 -3.02
N GLY A 92 -13.96 4.61 -3.68
CA GLY A 92 -14.55 4.43 -5.00
C GLY A 92 -13.75 5.05 -6.16
N ARG A 93 -12.53 5.55 -5.88
CA ARG A 93 -11.64 6.16 -6.88
C ARG A 93 -10.78 5.09 -7.56
N TYR A 94 -11.44 4.11 -8.18
CA TYR A 94 -10.80 2.90 -8.69
C TYR A 94 -9.72 3.16 -9.76
N GLU A 95 -9.95 4.13 -10.65
CA GLU A 95 -8.97 4.48 -11.67
C GLU A 95 -7.66 5.04 -11.09
N ALA A 96 -7.79 5.90 -10.07
CA ALA A 96 -6.64 6.43 -9.34
C ALA A 96 -5.91 5.30 -8.58
N ALA A 97 -6.65 4.41 -7.92
CA ALA A 97 -6.08 3.24 -7.26
C ALA A 97 -5.29 2.35 -8.22
N ARG A 98 -5.84 2.07 -9.42
CA ARG A 98 -5.15 1.32 -10.49
C ARG A 98 -3.83 1.97 -10.87
N GLY A 99 -3.82 3.30 -11.06
CA GLY A 99 -2.62 4.06 -11.36
C GLY A 99 -1.55 3.95 -10.26
N VAL A 100 -1.97 4.04 -8.99
CA VAL A 100 -1.07 3.91 -7.83
C VAL A 100 -0.46 2.52 -7.74
N PHE A 101 -1.26 1.46 -7.88
CA PHE A 101 -0.73 0.09 -7.86
C PHE A 101 0.21 -0.20 -9.02
N ARG A 102 -0.08 0.30 -10.23
CA ARG A 102 0.81 0.15 -11.39
C ARG A 102 2.15 0.85 -11.19
N ARG A 103 2.15 2.09 -10.66
CA ARG A 103 3.39 2.78 -10.27
C ARG A 103 4.16 2.02 -9.19
N GLY A 104 3.46 1.47 -8.19
CA GLY A 104 4.09 0.61 -7.19
C GLY A 104 4.78 -0.61 -7.83
N LEU A 105 4.16 -1.23 -8.83
CA LEU A 105 4.73 -2.38 -9.55
C LEU A 105 5.89 -2.03 -10.49
N GLU A 106 6.04 -0.77 -10.89
CA GLU A 106 7.24 -0.29 -11.59
C GLU A 106 8.46 -0.28 -10.64
N GLU A 107 8.25 0.00 -9.35
CA GLU A 107 9.30 0.00 -8.32
C GLU A 107 9.51 -1.39 -7.68
N PHE A 108 8.42 -2.14 -7.47
CA PHE A 108 8.40 -3.45 -6.82
C PHE A 108 7.87 -4.51 -7.80
N ALA A 109 8.67 -4.80 -8.82
CA ALA A 109 8.28 -5.71 -9.89
C ALA A 109 7.87 -7.10 -9.34
N HIS A 110 6.72 -7.60 -9.80
CA HIS A 110 6.14 -8.89 -9.40
C HIS A 110 5.74 -9.00 -7.92
N ASP A 111 5.63 -7.89 -7.20
CA ASP A 111 5.16 -7.93 -5.82
C ASP A 111 3.72 -8.47 -5.73
N ALA A 112 3.58 -9.59 -5.01
CA ALA A 112 2.33 -10.32 -4.92
C ALA A 112 1.22 -9.53 -4.22
N SER A 113 1.57 -8.70 -3.24
CA SER A 113 0.59 -7.91 -2.51
C SER A 113 0.02 -6.80 -3.38
N LEU A 114 0.87 -6.03 -4.07
CA LEU A 114 0.44 -5.00 -5.02
C LEU A 114 -0.38 -5.59 -6.16
N LEU A 115 0.02 -6.75 -6.72
CA LEU A 115 -0.76 -7.46 -7.74
C LEU A 115 -2.14 -7.90 -7.23
N THR A 116 -2.21 -8.38 -5.99
CA THR A 116 -3.48 -8.80 -5.36
C THR A 116 -4.45 -7.64 -5.19
N PHE A 117 -3.98 -6.50 -4.68
CA PHE A 117 -4.82 -5.31 -4.52
C PHE A 117 -5.16 -4.63 -5.85
N LEU A 118 -4.26 -4.68 -6.85
CA LEU A 118 -4.55 -4.30 -8.22
C LEU A 118 -5.69 -5.16 -8.79
N ALA A 119 -5.66 -6.48 -8.60
CA ALA A 119 -6.71 -7.37 -9.08
C ALA A 119 -8.09 -7.04 -8.46
N MET A 120 -8.14 -6.73 -7.15
CA MET A 120 -9.37 -6.25 -6.52
C MET A 120 -9.88 -4.97 -7.17
N THR A 121 -8.98 -4.05 -7.50
CA THR A 121 -9.30 -2.79 -8.18
C THR A 121 -9.79 -3.01 -9.60
N LEU A 122 -9.16 -3.92 -10.35
CA LEU A 122 -9.58 -4.31 -11.70
C LEU A 122 -10.99 -4.92 -11.69
N TYR A 123 -11.30 -5.75 -10.69
CA TYR A 123 -12.66 -6.23 -10.50
C TYR A 123 -13.66 -5.09 -10.27
N ASN A 124 -13.32 -4.09 -9.45
CA ASN A 124 -14.18 -2.92 -9.24
C ASN A 124 -14.39 -2.07 -10.52
N LEU A 125 -13.43 -2.10 -11.45
CA LEU A 125 -13.52 -1.45 -12.76
C LEU A 125 -14.29 -2.27 -13.81
N GLY A 126 -14.65 -3.52 -13.51
CA GLY A 126 -15.28 -4.44 -14.46
C GLY A 126 -14.29 -5.27 -15.28
N ASP A 127 -12.98 -5.09 -15.10
CA ASP A 127 -11.91 -5.82 -15.76
C ASP A 127 -11.68 -7.22 -15.14
N SER A 128 -12.76 -7.98 -15.00
CA SER A 128 -12.79 -9.24 -14.22
C SER A 128 -11.85 -10.30 -14.80
N ARG A 129 -11.67 -10.35 -16.13
CA ARG A 129 -10.73 -11.27 -16.78
C ARG A 129 -9.29 -10.99 -16.36
N GLU A 130 -8.86 -9.74 -16.39
CA GLU A 130 -7.50 -9.35 -15.98
C GLU A 130 -7.31 -9.55 -14.47
N ALA A 131 -8.34 -9.25 -13.67
CA ALA A 131 -8.33 -9.51 -12.22
C ALA A 131 -8.09 -10.99 -11.90
N VAL A 132 -8.86 -11.91 -12.51
CA VAL A 132 -8.73 -13.35 -12.28
C VAL A 132 -7.39 -13.86 -12.78
N ARG A 133 -6.96 -13.46 -14.00
CA ARG A 133 -5.63 -13.81 -14.53
C ARG A 133 -4.52 -13.40 -13.56
N THR A 134 -4.59 -12.19 -13.01
CA THR A 134 -3.62 -11.65 -12.06
C THR A 134 -3.59 -12.48 -10.77
N LEU A 135 -4.75 -12.81 -10.19
CA LEU A 135 -4.83 -13.62 -8.97
C LEU A 135 -4.35 -15.06 -9.18
N LEU A 136 -4.61 -15.66 -10.34
CA LEU A 136 -4.09 -16.99 -10.67
C LEU A 136 -2.57 -16.97 -10.79
N GLY A 137 -1.99 -15.94 -11.42
CA GLY A 137 -0.55 -15.73 -11.47
C GLY A 137 0.07 -15.59 -10.08
N VAL A 138 -0.53 -14.77 -9.21
CA VAL A 138 -0.10 -14.65 -7.79
C VAL A 138 -0.19 -16.00 -7.09
N THR A 139 -1.32 -16.71 -7.21
CA THR A 139 -1.55 -18.00 -6.58
C THR A 139 -0.51 -19.04 -7.00
N ALA A 140 -0.23 -19.15 -8.30
CA ALA A 140 0.79 -20.03 -8.85
C ALA A 140 2.20 -19.69 -8.31
N ALA A 141 2.52 -18.40 -8.20
CA ALA A 141 3.83 -17.94 -7.78
C ALA A 141 4.08 -18.05 -6.26
N THR A 142 3.05 -17.88 -5.42
CA THR A 142 3.24 -17.70 -3.98
C THR A 142 2.59 -18.76 -3.09
N SER A 143 1.75 -19.64 -3.63
CA SER A 143 1.07 -20.65 -2.80
C SER A 143 2.09 -21.60 -2.15
N ALA A 144 1.95 -21.82 -0.84
CA ALA A 144 2.69 -22.84 -0.09
C ALA A 144 1.96 -24.20 -0.05
N ASP A 145 0.78 -24.31 -0.69
CA ASP A 145 0.03 -25.56 -0.77
C ASP A 145 0.62 -26.47 -1.86
N ASP A 146 1.06 -27.68 -1.47
CA ASP A 146 1.70 -28.64 -2.36
C ASP A 146 0.82 -29.03 -3.56
N ARG A 147 -0.51 -29.08 -3.39
CA ARG A 147 -1.43 -29.44 -4.48
C ARG A 147 -1.55 -28.30 -5.47
N VAL A 148 -1.63 -27.06 -4.99
CA VAL A 148 -1.60 -25.90 -5.89
C VAL A 148 -0.29 -25.88 -6.68
N GLN A 149 0.84 -26.14 -6.03
CA GLN A 149 2.14 -26.19 -6.70
C GLN A 149 2.26 -27.34 -7.70
N SER A 150 1.66 -28.51 -7.43
CA SER A 150 1.65 -29.61 -8.42
C SER A 150 0.84 -29.28 -9.69
N TYR A 151 -0.10 -28.32 -9.61
CA TYR A 151 -0.86 -27.81 -10.76
C TYR A 151 -0.38 -26.46 -11.29
N ARG A 152 0.77 -25.94 -10.82
CA ARG A 152 1.26 -24.60 -11.17
C ARG A 152 1.26 -24.32 -12.67
N GLN A 153 1.82 -25.21 -13.48
CA GLN A 153 1.88 -25.04 -14.94
C GLN A 153 0.48 -24.96 -15.58
N ALA A 154 -0.47 -25.77 -15.09
CA ALA A 154 -1.84 -25.73 -15.57
C ALA A 154 -2.52 -24.41 -15.17
N ILE A 155 -2.32 -23.96 -13.92
CA ILE A 155 -2.85 -22.68 -13.43
C ILE A 155 -2.32 -21.51 -14.28
N GLU A 156 -1.02 -21.46 -14.54
CA GLU A 156 -0.39 -20.45 -15.40
C GLU A 156 -0.93 -20.53 -16.83
N TYR A 157 -1.08 -21.73 -17.39
CA TYR A 157 -1.62 -21.95 -18.73
C TYR A 157 -3.06 -21.44 -18.89
N TYR A 158 -3.94 -21.75 -17.93
CA TYR A 158 -5.35 -21.37 -17.98
C TYR A 158 -5.61 -19.92 -17.57
N ALA A 159 -4.70 -19.28 -16.82
CA ALA A 159 -4.82 -17.86 -16.46
C ALA A 159 -4.95 -16.96 -17.70
N ASP A 160 -4.32 -17.32 -18.82
CA ASP A 160 -4.38 -16.57 -20.08
C ASP A 160 -5.61 -16.91 -20.93
N ARG A 161 -6.29 -18.00 -20.60
CA ARG A 161 -7.27 -18.71 -21.44
C ARG A 161 -8.62 -18.89 -20.73
N LEU A 162 -8.97 -17.96 -19.84
CA LEU A 162 -10.17 -18.08 -18.99
C LEU A 162 -11.49 -18.27 -19.75
N ASP A 163 -11.55 -17.78 -20.99
CA ASP A 163 -12.76 -17.86 -21.84
C ASP A 163 -12.68 -18.98 -22.88
N GLU A 164 -11.57 -19.72 -22.97
CA GLU A 164 -11.42 -20.79 -23.96
C GLU A 164 -12.20 -22.04 -23.55
N THR A 165 -13.03 -22.53 -24.45
CA THR A 165 -13.79 -23.78 -24.31
C THR A 165 -13.54 -24.65 -25.55
N GLU A 166 -13.27 -25.93 -25.35
CA GLU A 166 -13.21 -26.95 -26.42
C GLU A 166 -14.60 -27.51 -26.75
#